data_AF-A0A6M1E522-F1
#
_entry.id   AF-A0A6M1E522-F1
#
_cell.length_a   1.000
_cell.length_b   1.000
_cell.length_c   1.000
_cell.angle_alpha   90.00
_cell.angle_beta   90.00
_cell.angle_gamma   90.00
#
_symmetry.space_group_name_H-M   'P 1'
#
loop_
_entity.id
_entity.type
_entity.pdbx_description
1 polymer ?
#
loop_
_entity_poly.entity_id
_entity_poly.type
_entity_poly.pdbx_seq_one_letter_code
_entity_poly.pdbx_strand_id
1 'polypeptide(L)'
;MLTLFLKLLLAHIIGDFVLQTKALVVKRKENAFYLLLHVLIHVALVCLVFWQDIYSDWPYIAFIGLAHLAIDSLKIIGEKKWPSRPALLFVTDQLLHILVLLAVVAYRYGIPQYDADIWFSAKFLAYIIALLLTAVVSPIFLRVFFSKWQREQPFPAKKDETLLDAGLWIGIMERLIIVLFIQVGFLSGIGFLLAAKSIFRFGDLTNAKDTKFTEYVLVGTFASFLIAIVIGYALRVTLRYC
;
A
#
# COMPACT_ATOMS: atom_id res chain seq x y z
N MET A 1 -3.56 -5.32 -24.54
CA MET A 1 -2.85 -4.58 -23.47
C MET A 1 -3.06 -5.21 -22.09
N LEU A 2 -4.25 -5.08 -21.49
CA LEU A 2 -4.51 -5.55 -20.11
C LEU A 2 -4.25 -7.05 -19.90
N THR A 3 -4.71 -7.91 -20.81
CA THR A 3 -4.49 -9.36 -20.72
C THR A 3 -3.02 -9.74 -20.69
N LEU A 4 -2.17 -9.10 -21.50
CA LEU A 4 -0.73 -9.35 -21.48
C LEU A 4 -0.12 -8.90 -20.15
N PHE A 5 -0.46 -7.68 -19.69
CA PHE A 5 0.01 -7.18 -18.40
C PHE A 5 -0.35 -8.12 -17.26
N LEU A 6 -1.59 -8.60 -17.19
CA LEU A 6 -2.03 -9.53 -16.15
C LEU A 6 -1.32 -10.88 -16.22
N LYS A 7 -1.08 -11.42 -17.42
CA LYS A 7 -0.29 -12.67 -17.59
C LYS A 7 1.15 -12.50 -17.08
N LEU A 8 1.80 -11.38 -17.44
CA LEU A 8 3.15 -11.07 -16.98
C LEU A 8 3.22 -10.79 -15.48
N LEU A 9 2.26 -10.06 -14.94
CA LEU A 9 2.14 -9.79 -13.50
C LEU A 9 1.93 -11.09 -12.72
N LEU A 10 1.09 -11.99 -13.23
CA LEU A 10 0.89 -13.31 -12.63
C LEU A 10 2.19 -14.13 -12.64
N ALA A 11 2.90 -14.17 -13.77
CA ALA A 11 4.20 -14.84 -13.88
C ALA A 11 5.21 -14.26 -12.86
N HIS A 12 5.27 -12.94 -12.73
CA HIS A 12 6.10 -12.27 -11.73
C HIS A 12 5.72 -12.68 -10.30
N ILE A 13 4.44 -12.60 -9.93
CA ILE A 13 3.96 -12.96 -8.59
C ILE A 13 4.28 -14.44 -8.26
N ILE A 14 4.07 -15.34 -9.22
CA ILE A 14 4.40 -16.75 -9.05
C ILE A 14 5.91 -16.92 -8.84
N GLY A 15 6.74 -16.26 -9.64
CA GLY A 15 8.20 -16.35 -9.51
C GLY A 15 8.72 -15.83 -8.17
N ASP A 16 8.33 -14.60 -7.79
CA ASP A 16 8.86 -13.90 -6.61
C ASP A 16 8.27 -14.36 -5.28
N PHE A 17 7.01 -14.81 -5.24
CA PHE A 17 6.33 -15.11 -3.97
C PHE A 17 5.96 -16.58 -3.79
N VAL A 18 5.74 -17.32 -4.87
CA VAL A 18 5.34 -18.73 -4.80
C VAL A 18 6.55 -19.65 -4.95
N LEU A 19 7.38 -19.41 -5.97
CA LEU A 19 8.51 -20.28 -6.31
C LEU A 19 9.83 -19.84 -5.65
N GLN A 20 9.94 -18.59 -5.20
CA GLN A 20 11.11 -18.10 -4.48
C GLN A 20 11.11 -18.59 -3.01
N THR A 21 11.79 -19.70 -2.76
CA THR A 21 11.89 -20.26 -1.39
C THR A 21 12.82 -19.43 -0.50
N LYS A 22 12.60 -19.47 0.83
CA LYS A 22 13.48 -18.82 1.82
C LYS A 22 14.95 -19.25 1.68
N ALA A 23 15.19 -20.52 1.37
CA ALA A 23 16.54 -21.04 1.15
C ALA A 23 17.23 -20.38 -0.06
N LEU A 24 16.49 -20.15 -1.16
CA LEU A 24 16.99 -19.46 -2.34
C LEU A 24 17.38 -18.02 -2.03
N VAL A 25 16.55 -17.31 -1.27
CA VAL A 25 16.77 -15.92 -0.85
C VAL A 25 18.02 -15.76 0.04
N VAL A 26 18.28 -16.72 0.93
CA VAL A 26 19.49 -16.70 1.77
C VAL A 26 20.72 -16.97 0.90
N LYS A 27 20.70 -18.05 0.12
CA LYS A 27 21.87 -18.50 -0.65
C LYS A 27 22.27 -17.56 -1.79
N ARG A 28 21.32 -16.82 -2.39
CA ARG A 28 21.63 -15.84 -3.44
C ARG A 28 22.51 -14.67 -2.97
N LYS A 29 22.59 -14.42 -1.65
CA LYS A 29 23.45 -13.37 -1.09
C LYS A 29 24.94 -13.72 -1.12
N GLU A 30 25.24 -15.02 -1.16
CA GLU A 30 26.59 -15.59 -1.08
C GLU A 30 27.05 -16.19 -2.41
N ASN A 31 26.13 -16.71 -3.22
CA ASN A 31 26.45 -17.38 -4.46
C ASN A 31 25.48 -16.97 -5.59
N ALA A 32 26.05 -16.40 -6.66
CA ALA A 32 25.34 -15.91 -7.84
C ALA A 32 24.57 -17.00 -8.59
N PHE A 33 24.93 -18.28 -8.45
CA PHE A 33 24.20 -19.40 -9.04
C PHE A 33 22.73 -19.42 -8.61
N TYR A 34 22.45 -19.14 -7.34
CA TYR A 34 21.08 -19.14 -6.81
C TYR A 34 20.27 -17.93 -7.32
N LEU A 35 20.93 -16.80 -7.57
CA LEU A 35 20.30 -15.67 -8.26
C LEU A 35 19.98 -16.04 -9.71
N LEU A 36 20.92 -16.66 -10.42
CA LEU A 36 20.70 -17.08 -11.80
C LEU A 36 19.59 -18.13 -11.92
N LEU A 37 19.53 -19.07 -10.98
CA LEU A 37 18.45 -20.06 -10.91
C LEU A 37 17.09 -19.39 -10.73
N HIS A 38 17.01 -18.38 -9.86
CA HIS A 38 15.79 -17.61 -9.68
C HIS A 38 15.38 -16.89 -10.97
N VAL A 39 16.31 -16.18 -11.62
CA VAL A 39 16.05 -15.51 -12.91
C VAL A 39 15.60 -16.51 -13.98
N LEU A 40 16.18 -17.72 -14.01
CA LEU A 40 15.79 -18.76 -14.96
C LEU A 40 14.34 -19.23 -14.74
N ILE A 41 13.87 -19.28 -13.49
CA ILE A 41 12.45 -19.53 -13.19
C ILE A 41 11.59 -18.43 -13.79
N HIS A 42 11.95 -17.15 -13.62
CA HIS A 42 11.21 -16.04 -14.22
C HIS A 42 11.20 -16.11 -15.75
N VAL A 43 12.35 -16.36 -16.37
CA VAL A 43 12.44 -16.53 -17.82
C VAL A 43 11.55 -17.68 -18.29
N ALA A 44 11.54 -18.82 -17.60
CA ALA A 44 10.67 -19.95 -17.94
C ALA A 44 9.18 -19.60 -17.84
N LEU A 45 8.76 -18.89 -16.80
CA LEU A 45 7.38 -18.42 -16.64
C LEU A 45 6.99 -17.42 -17.73
N VAL A 46 7.89 -16.52 -18.11
CA VAL A 46 7.65 -15.55 -19.18
C VAL A 46 7.62 -16.23 -20.56
N CYS A 47 8.45 -17.25 -20.80
CA CYS A 47 8.35 -18.11 -21.99
C CYS A 47 6.96 -18.77 -22.09
N LEU A 48 6.39 -19.22 -20.97
CA LEU A 48 5.02 -19.77 -20.95
C LEU A 48 3.98 -18.72 -21.35
N VAL A 49 4.14 -17.46 -20.92
CA VAL A 49 3.25 -16.36 -21.30
C VAL A 49 3.27 -16.11 -22.81
N PHE A 50 4.45 -16.17 -23.42
CA PHE A 50 4.68 -15.93 -24.86
C PHE A 50 4.79 -17.21 -25.70
N TRP A 51 4.29 -18.36 -25.21
CA TRP A 51 4.62 -19.66 -25.82
C TRP A 51 4.21 -19.79 -27.30
N GLN A 52 3.13 -19.12 -27.71
CA GLN A 52 2.61 -19.18 -29.09
C GLN A 52 3.47 -18.36 -30.07
N ASP A 53 4.08 -17.27 -29.59
CA ASP A 53 4.74 -16.26 -30.43
C ASP A 53 6.23 -16.11 -30.05
N ILE A 54 6.81 -17.13 -29.42
CA ILE A 54 8.13 -17.09 -28.77
C ILE A 54 9.25 -16.60 -29.71
N TYR A 55 9.18 -16.96 -31.01
CA TYR A 55 10.16 -16.53 -32.01
C TYR A 55 10.05 -15.04 -32.36
N SER A 56 8.88 -14.43 -32.25
CA SER A 56 8.69 -13.00 -32.51
C SER A 56 8.91 -12.15 -31.26
N ASP A 57 8.52 -12.69 -30.10
CA ASP A 57 8.48 -11.99 -28.83
C ASP A 57 9.69 -12.28 -27.92
N TRP A 58 10.71 -13.02 -28.41
CA TRP A 58 11.95 -13.30 -27.67
C TRP A 58 12.67 -12.06 -27.13
N PRO A 59 12.67 -10.87 -27.79
CA PRO A 59 13.33 -9.70 -27.24
C PRO A 59 12.66 -9.24 -25.93
N TYR A 60 11.35 -9.43 -25.77
CA TYR A 60 10.63 -9.12 -24.53
C TYR A 60 11.01 -10.08 -23.41
N ILE A 61 11.13 -11.37 -23.73
CA ILE A 61 11.57 -12.40 -22.77
C ILE A 61 12.98 -12.07 -22.27
N ALA A 62 13.91 -11.79 -23.19
CA ALA A 62 15.28 -11.45 -22.86
C ALA A 62 15.36 -10.15 -22.03
N PHE A 63 14.61 -9.12 -22.42
CA PHE A 63 14.58 -7.85 -21.69
C PHE A 63 14.05 -8.02 -20.26
N ILE A 64 12.94 -8.73 -20.07
CA ILE A 64 12.38 -8.99 -18.72
C ILE A 64 13.38 -9.79 -17.88
N GLY A 65 13.98 -10.85 -18.43
CA GLY A 65 14.97 -11.65 -17.70
C GLY A 65 16.21 -10.87 -17.28
N LEU A 66 16.76 -10.05 -18.18
CA LEU A 66 17.92 -9.20 -17.88
C LEU A 66 17.58 -8.10 -16.87
N ALA A 67 16.41 -7.49 -16.98
CA ALA A 67 15.94 -6.49 -16.04
C ALA A 67 15.72 -7.10 -14.65
N HIS A 68 15.12 -8.30 -14.56
CA HIS A 68 14.96 -9.05 -13.30
C HIS A 68 16.31 -9.30 -12.65
N LEU A 69 17.29 -9.82 -13.41
CA LEU A 69 18.66 -10.04 -12.93
C LEU A 69 19.29 -8.75 -12.40
N ALA A 70 19.13 -7.63 -13.12
CA ALA A 70 19.68 -6.34 -12.72
C ALA A 70 19.03 -5.82 -11.44
N ILE A 71 17.70 -5.83 -11.36
CA ILE A 71 16.96 -5.31 -10.20
C ILE A 71 17.28 -6.15 -8.96
N ASP A 72 17.24 -7.47 -9.04
CA ASP A 72 17.55 -8.34 -7.91
C ASP A 72 19.02 -8.20 -7.46
N SER A 73 19.96 -8.01 -8.39
CA SER A 73 21.36 -7.73 -8.05
C SER A 73 21.49 -6.41 -7.30
N LEU A 74 20.82 -5.35 -7.76
CA LEU A 74 20.78 -4.05 -7.10
C LEU A 74 20.14 -4.14 -5.71
N LYS A 75 19.09 -4.95 -5.55
CA LYS A 75 18.45 -5.23 -4.27
C LYS A 75 19.42 -5.88 -3.30
N ILE A 76 20.18 -6.90 -3.72
CA ILE A 76 21.19 -7.57 -2.87
C ILE A 76 22.26 -6.56 -2.42
N ILE A 77 22.72 -5.68 -3.30
CA ILE A 77 23.66 -4.60 -2.97
C ILE A 77 23.03 -3.61 -1.98
N GLY A 78 21.78 -3.22 -2.21
CA GLY A 78 21.02 -2.31 -1.35
C GLY A 78 20.79 -2.87 0.04
N GLU A 79 20.45 -4.17 0.16
CA GLU A 79 20.27 -4.86 1.44
C GLU A 79 21.56 -4.89 2.27
N LYS A 80 22.73 -5.01 1.62
CA LYS A 80 24.03 -4.92 2.29
C LYS A 80 24.34 -3.49 2.75
N LYS A 81 24.01 -2.49 1.93
CA LYS A 81 24.32 -1.07 2.19
C LYS A 81 23.38 -0.40 3.19
N TRP A 82 22.10 -0.79 3.21
CA TRP A 82 21.06 -0.18 4.04
C TRP A 82 20.20 -1.23 4.77
N PRO A 83 20.78 -2.00 5.70
CA PRO A 83 20.08 -3.10 6.38
C PRO A 83 18.88 -2.62 7.22
N SER A 84 18.87 -1.36 7.67
CA SER A 84 17.78 -0.78 8.48
C SER A 84 16.54 -0.37 7.69
N ARG A 85 16.52 -0.52 6.35
CA ARG A 85 15.39 -0.09 5.49
C ARG A 85 14.80 -1.22 4.62
N PRO A 86 14.49 -2.41 5.19
CA PRO A 86 14.06 -3.56 4.40
C PRO A 86 12.75 -3.32 3.64
N ALA A 87 11.79 -2.62 4.26
CA ALA A 87 10.51 -2.31 3.62
C ALA A 87 10.67 -1.41 2.39
N LEU A 88 11.50 -0.36 2.48
CA LEU A 88 11.75 0.55 1.36
C LEU A 88 12.42 -0.18 0.18
N LEU A 89 13.42 -1.02 0.46
CA LEU A 89 14.09 -1.82 -0.56
C LEU A 89 13.13 -2.79 -1.23
N PHE A 90 12.26 -3.45 -0.46
CA PHE A 90 11.24 -4.35 -0.98
C PHE A 90 10.21 -3.64 -1.86
N VAL A 91 9.68 -2.49 -1.42
CA VAL A 91 8.73 -1.72 -2.23
C VAL A 91 9.38 -1.20 -3.51
N THR A 92 10.60 -0.68 -3.42
CA THR A 92 11.34 -0.17 -4.58
C THR A 92 11.60 -1.27 -5.60
N ASP A 93 12.02 -2.44 -5.13
CA ASP A 93 12.20 -3.64 -5.94
C ASP A 93 10.92 -4.02 -6.70
N GLN A 94 9.78 -4.15 -6.03
CA GLN A 94 8.52 -4.51 -6.68
C GLN A 94 8.03 -3.44 -7.66
N LEU A 95 8.22 -2.15 -7.35
CA LEU A 95 7.90 -1.07 -8.28
C LEU A 95 8.75 -1.12 -9.55
N LEU A 96 10.06 -1.38 -9.43
CA LEU A 96 10.94 -1.52 -10.59
C LEU A 96 10.52 -2.69 -11.48
N HIS A 97 10.16 -3.84 -10.91
CA HIS A 97 9.66 -4.98 -11.68
C HIS A 97 8.35 -4.64 -12.41
N ILE A 98 7.38 -4.02 -11.73
CA ILE A 98 6.12 -3.59 -12.36
C ILE A 98 6.39 -2.58 -13.48
N LEU A 99 7.32 -1.64 -13.30
CA LEU A 99 7.72 -0.68 -14.34
C LEU A 99 8.29 -1.38 -15.58
N VAL A 100 9.11 -2.42 -15.40
CA VAL A 100 9.61 -3.25 -16.53
C VAL A 100 8.44 -3.90 -17.28
N LEU A 101 7.48 -4.48 -16.57
CA LEU A 101 6.31 -5.11 -17.20
C LEU A 101 5.47 -4.08 -17.97
N LEU A 102 5.25 -2.90 -17.38
CA LEU A 102 4.55 -1.79 -18.02
C LEU A 102 5.30 -1.30 -19.27
N ALA A 103 6.63 -1.18 -19.21
CA ALA A 103 7.46 -0.78 -20.34
C ALA A 103 7.35 -1.78 -21.50
N VAL A 104 7.36 -3.08 -21.24
CA VAL A 104 7.17 -4.12 -22.26
C VAL A 104 5.78 -4.02 -22.90
N VAL A 105 4.72 -3.88 -22.09
CA VAL A 105 3.35 -3.76 -22.59
C VAL A 105 3.17 -2.49 -23.42
N ALA A 106 3.72 -1.36 -22.95
CA ALA A 106 3.70 -0.09 -23.65
C ALA A 106 4.50 -0.13 -24.96
N TYR A 107 5.66 -0.80 -24.97
CA TYR A 107 6.42 -0.97 -26.20
C TYR A 107 5.68 -1.86 -27.22
N ARG A 108 5.03 -2.93 -26.76
CA ARG A 108 4.31 -3.88 -27.65
C ARG A 108 3.04 -3.29 -28.26
N TYR A 109 2.28 -2.53 -27.49
CA TYR A 109 0.95 -2.05 -27.89
C TYR A 109 0.85 -0.53 -28.08
N GLY A 110 1.95 0.20 -27.84
CA GLY A 110 1.96 1.66 -27.75
C GLY A 110 1.62 2.16 -26.35
N ILE A 111 2.05 3.38 -26.05
CA ILE A 111 1.59 4.11 -24.87
C ILE A 111 0.17 4.61 -25.19
N PRO A 112 -0.86 4.31 -24.38
CA PRO A 112 -2.16 4.88 -24.61
C PRO A 112 -2.03 6.41 -24.58
N GLN A 113 -2.52 7.07 -25.63
CA GLN A 113 -2.59 8.51 -25.65
C GLN A 113 -3.69 8.95 -24.69
N TYR A 114 -3.30 9.15 -23.43
CA TYR A 114 -4.14 9.80 -22.46
C TYR A 114 -3.99 11.30 -22.64
N ASP A 115 -5.12 11.99 -22.67
CA ASP A 115 -5.10 13.44 -22.57
C ASP A 115 -4.44 13.84 -21.24
N ALA A 116 -3.51 14.81 -21.28
CA ALA A 116 -2.86 15.32 -20.08
C ALA A 116 -3.90 15.86 -19.08
N ASP A 117 -5.07 16.24 -19.59
CA ASP A 117 -6.23 16.65 -18.82
C ASP A 117 -6.75 15.58 -17.86
N ILE A 118 -6.41 14.29 -18.02
CA ILE A 118 -6.79 13.24 -17.05
C ILE A 118 -6.19 13.50 -15.67
N TRP A 119 -4.95 13.98 -15.60
CA TRP A 119 -4.28 14.34 -14.34
C TRP A 119 -4.91 15.56 -13.67
N PHE A 120 -5.65 16.37 -14.41
CA PHE A 120 -6.39 17.53 -13.91
C PHE A 120 -7.91 17.32 -13.99
N SER A 121 -8.35 16.10 -14.26
CA SER A 121 -9.78 15.79 -14.33
C SER A 121 -10.39 15.99 -12.95
N ALA A 122 -11.62 16.50 -12.93
CA ALA A 122 -12.34 16.74 -11.68
C ALA A 122 -12.42 15.47 -10.80
N LYS A 123 -12.53 14.30 -11.42
CA LYS A 123 -12.48 12.99 -10.74
C LYS A 123 -11.14 12.74 -10.06
N PHE A 124 -10.03 12.89 -10.78
CA PHE A 124 -8.70 12.68 -10.22
C PHE A 124 -8.44 13.66 -9.06
N LEU A 125 -8.75 14.93 -9.25
CA LEU A 125 -8.62 15.95 -8.21
C LEU A 125 -9.50 15.64 -6.99
N ALA A 126 -10.74 15.19 -7.19
CA ALA A 126 -11.62 14.80 -6.09
C ALA A 126 -11.04 13.64 -5.26
N TYR A 127 -10.46 12.61 -5.91
CA TYR A 127 -9.80 11.51 -5.21
C TYR A 127 -8.57 11.98 -4.41
N ILE A 128 -7.72 12.83 -5.01
CA ILE A 128 -6.53 13.37 -4.33
C ILE A 128 -6.93 14.23 -3.14
N ILE A 129 -7.92 15.12 -3.29
CA ILE A 129 -8.43 15.95 -2.19
C ILE A 129 -8.98 15.07 -1.06
N ALA A 130 -9.80 14.07 -1.37
CA ALA A 130 -10.33 13.16 -0.36
C ALA A 130 -9.20 12.40 0.36
N LEU A 131 -8.20 11.91 -0.37
CA LEU A 131 -7.03 11.23 0.22
C LEU A 131 -6.28 12.15 1.19
N LEU A 132 -5.98 13.39 0.79
CA LEU A 132 -5.29 14.39 1.62
C LEU A 132 -6.13 14.76 2.84
N LEU A 133 -7.44 14.96 2.67
CA LEU A 133 -8.35 15.25 3.78
C LEU A 133 -8.36 14.10 4.79
N THR A 134 -8.39 12.86 4.35
CA THR A 134 -8.44 11.67 5.21
C THR A 134 -7.12 11.37 5.91
N ALA A 135 -6.00 11.41 5.17
CA ALA A 135 -4.70 10.95 5.64
C ALA A 135 -3.89 12.05 6.35
N VAL A 136 -4.02 13.31 5.92
CA VAL A 136 -3.20 14.42 6.40
C VAL A 136 -4.01 15.40 7.23
N VAL A 137 -5.10 15.96 6.68
CA VAL A 137 -5.83 17.06 7.34
C VAL A 137 -6.62 16.57 8.56
N SER A 138 -7.30 15.43 8.46
CA SER A 138 -8.09 14.86 9.57
C SER A 138 -7.28 14.62 10.85
N PRO A 139 -6.10 13.95 10.82
CA PRO A 139 -5.31 13.78 12.03
C PRO A 139 -4.80 15.10 12.61
N ILE A 140 -4.45 16.09 11.78
CA ILE A 140 -4.06 17.44 12.25
C ILE A 140 -5.26 18.11 12.94
N PHE A 141 -6.42 18.10 12.30
CA PHE A 141 -7.66 18.68 12.85
C PHE A 141 -8.02 18.07 14.19
N LEU A 142 -8.04 16.73 14.30
CA LEU A 142 -8.34 16.04 15.56
C LEU A 142 -7.34 16.42 16.65
N ARG A 143 -6.04 16.48 16.33
CA ARG A 143 -5.00 16.88 17.29
C ARG A 143 -5.23 18.31 17.81
N VAL A 144 -5.59 19.24 16.94
CA VAL A 144 -5.89 20.63 17.32
C VAL A 144 -7.18 20.70 18.16
N PHE A 145 -8.25 20.02 17.72
CA PHE A 145 -9.54 20.01 18.40
C PHE A 145 -9.44 19.47 19.84
N PHE A 146 -8.68 18.40 20.04
CA PHE A 146 -8.49 17.75 21.33
C PHE A 146 -7.32 18.30 22.17
N SER A 147 -6.55 19.26 21.64
CA SER A 147 -5.36 19.82 22.32
C SER A 147 -5.66 20.44 23.69
N LYS A 148 -6.86 21.01 23.89
CA LYS A 148 -7.28 21.57 25.17
C LYS A 148 -7.37 20.50 26.27
N TRP A 149 -7.92 19.33 25.94
CA TRP A 149 -8.08 18.20 26.86
C TRP A 149 -6.72 17.60 27.27
N GLN A 150 -5.76 17.62 26.36
CA GLN A 150 -4.40 17.13 26.58
C GLN A 150 -3.57 18.06 27.48
N ARG A 151 -3.92 19.36 27.52
CA ARG A 151 -3.22 20.38 28.31
C ARG A 151 -3.64 20.39 29.78
N GLU A 152 -4.86 19.97 30.07
CA GLU A 152 -5.42 19.90 31.43
C GLU A 152 -4.96 18.64 32.20
N GLN A 153 -4.51 17.60 31.50
CA GLN A 153 -4.04 16.33 32.08
C GLN A 153 -2.85 15.82 31.25
N PRO A 154 -1.60 16.13 31.63
CA PRO A 154 -0.46 15.50 30.97
C PRO A 154 -0.49 14.00 31.30
N PHE A 155 -1.02 13.20 30.38
CA PHE A 155 -0.95 11.75 30.45
C PHE A 155 0.53 11.36 30.66
N PRO A 156 0.84 10.40 31.54
CA PRO A 156 2.21 10.01 31.78
C PRO A 156 2.85 9.70 30.44
N ALA A 157 3.88 10.48 30.09
CA ALA A 157 4.64 10.27 28.88
C ALA A 157 5.22 8.85 28.97
N LYS A 158 4.56 7.89 28.32
CA LYS A 158 5.23 6.64 27.98
C LYS A 158 6.37 7.05 27.06
N LYS A 159 7.56 7.17 27.66
CA LYS A 159 8.84 7.07 26.99
C LYS A 159 8.75 5.82 26.13
N ASP A 160 8.58 6.02 24.83
CA ASP A 160 9.03 5.18 23.73
C ASP A 160 8.59 5.88 22.43
N GLU A 161 9.50 6.67 21.87
CA GLU A 161 9.31 7.54 20.70
C GLU A 161 8.92 6.78 19.40
N THR A 162 8.74 5.46 19.45
CA THR A 162 8.37 4.59 18.33
C THR A 162 6.88 4.24 18.26
N LEU A 163 6.13 4.31 19.36
CA LEU A 163 4.70 3.95 19.40
C LEU A 163 3.76 5.11 18.99
N LEU A 164 4.25 6.35 19.04
CA LEU A 164 3.51 7.55 18.62
C LEU A 164 3.08 7.50 17.14
N ASP A 165 3.86 6.84 16.29
CA ASP A 165 3.52 6.66 14.87
C ASP A 165 2.46 5.57 14.66
N ALA A 166 2.49 4.47 15.43
CA ALA A 166 1.56 3.37 15.23
C ALA A 166 0.09 3.80 15.43
N GLY A 167 -0.19 4.60 16.45
CA GLY A 167 -1.55 5.14 16.68
C GLY A 167 -2.04 6.07 15.56
N LEU A 168 -1.15 6.89 15.01
CA LEU A 168 -1.45 7.73 13.84
C LEU A 168 -1.77 6.88 12.62
N TRP A 169 -0.94 5.88 12.33
CA TRP A 169 -1.13 4.95 11.21
C TRP A 169 -2.42 4.15 11.33
N ILE A 170 -2.74 3.62 12.52
CA ILE A 170 -4.02 2.94 12.79
C ILE A 170 -5.19 3.88 12.46
N GLY A 171 -5.15 5.12 12.96
CA GLY A 171 -6.20 6.09 12.70
C GLY A 171 -6.35 6.44 11.20
N ILE A 172 -5.24 6.57 10.46
CA ILE A 172 -5.28 6.80 9.01
C ILE A 172 -5.91 5.59 8.30
N MET A 173 -5.50 4.37 8.63
CA MET A 173 -6.02 3.14 8.03
C MET A 173 -7.53 2.99 8.26
N GLU A 174 -8.01 3.20 9.49
CA GLU A 174 -9.43 3.16 9.80
C GLU A 174 -10.25 4.13 8.95
N ARG A 175 -9.80 5.40 8.85
CA ARG A 175 -10.53 6.39 8.06
C ARG A 175 -10.52 6.07 6.57
N LEU A 176 -9.40 5.55 6.04
CA LEU A 176 -9.33 5.10 4.64
C LEU A 176 -10.27 3.92 4.37
N ILE A 177 -10.36 2.95 5.29
CA ILE A 177 -11.31 1.84 5.20
C ILE A 177 -12.76 2.35 5.21
N ILE A 178 -13.09 3.33 6.06
CA ILE A 178 -14.43 3.94 6.09
C ILE A 178 -14.75 4.62 4.75
N VAL A 179 -13.84 5.44 4.22
CA VAL A 179 -14.02 6.10 2.92
C VAL A 179 -14.22 5.05 1.82
N LEU A 180 -13.43 3.98 1.82
CA LEU A 180 -13.55 2.86 0.89
C LEU A 180 -14.92 2.17 1.00
N PHE A 181 -15.36 1.82 2.21
CA PHE A 181 -16.68 1.23 2.48
C PHE A 181 -17.82 2.08 1.93
N ILE A 182 -17.73 3.41 2.03
CA ILE A 182 -18.72 4.32 1.44
C ILE A 182 -18.68 4.29 -0.08
N GLN A 183 -17.50 4.26 -0.70
CA GLN A 183 -17.37 4.20 -2.16
C GLN A 183 -17.93 2.90 -2.73
N VAL A 184 -17.66 1.76 -2.09
CA VAL A 184 -18.16 0.44 -2.54
C VAL A 184 -19.60 0.15 -2.08
N GLY A 185 -20.19 1.03 -1.26
CA GLY A 185 -21.55 0.88 -0.75
C GLY A 185 -21.71 -0.10 0.42
N PHE A 186 -20.62 -0.55 1.03
CA PHE A 186 -20.61 -1.49 2.17
C PHE A 186 -20.76 -0.76 3.52
N LEU A 187 -21.90 -0.12 3.74
CA LEU A 187 -22.14 0.69 4.94
C LEU A 187 -22.11 -0.12 6.24
N SER A 188 -22.53 -1.39 6.21
CA SER A 188 -22.45 -2.30 7.35
C SER A 188 -21.00 -2.55 7.81
N GLY A 189 -20.04 -2.46 6.88
CA GLY A 189 -18.60 -2.54 7.18
C GLY A 189 -18.15 -1.51 8.22
N ILE A 190 -18.71 -0.30 8.18
CA ILE A 190 -18.38 0.77 9.13
C ILE A 190 -18.80 0.36 10.56
N GLY A 191 -19.95 -0.29 10.69
CA GLY A 191 -20.44 -0.85 11.95
C GLY A 191 -19.52 -1.97 12.48
N PHE A 192 -19.06 -2.87 11.61
CA PHE A 192 -18.09 -3.90 11.99
C PHE A 192 -16.77 -3.30 12.47
N LEU A 193 -16.25 -2.27 11.78
CA LEU A 193 -15.02 -1.59 12.17
C LEU A 193 -15.16 -0.94 13.56
N LEU A 194 -16.31 -0.30 13.82
CA LEU A 194 -16.60 0.32 15.12
C LEU A 194 -16.72 -0.73 16.24
N ALA A 195 -17.41 -1.84 15.97
CA ALA A 195 -17.54 -2.95 16.92
C ALA A 195 -16.19 -3.60 17.24
N ALA A 196 -15.37 -3.88 16.22
CA ALA A 196 -14.03 -4.43 16.41
C ALA A 196 -13.15 -3.51 17.26
N LYS A 197 -13.19 -2.20 16.99
CA LYS A 197 -12.46 -1.21 17.77
C LYS A 197 -12.90 -1.14 19.23
N SER A 198 -14.20 -1.24 19.49
CA SER A 198 -14.75 -1.29 20.85
C SER A 198 -14.26 -2.53 21.61
N ILE A 199 -14.24 -3.71 20.97
CA ILE A 199 -13.78 -4.96 21.59
C ILE A 199 -12.31 -4.86 22.02
N PHE A 200 -11.43 -4.36 21.17
CA PHE A 200 -10.02 -4.15 21.54
C PHE A 200 -9.85 -3.11 22.66
N ARG A 201 -10.76 -2.15 22.76
CA ARG A 201 -10.75 -1.15 23.83
C ARG A 201 -11.24 -1.71 25.16
N PHE A 202 -12.19 -2.65 25.17
CA PHE A 202 -12.80 -3.16 26.41
C PHE A 202 -11.79 -3.72 27.42
N GLY A 203 -10.71 -4.39 26.97
CA GLY A 203 -9.67 -4.93 27.87
C GLY A 203 -8.75 -3.88 28.51
N ASP A 204 -8.55 -2.75 27.85
CA ASP A 204 -7.78 -1.62 28.39
C ASP A 204 -8.62 -0.76 29.35
N LEU A 205 -9.94 -0.69 29.12
CA LEU A 205 -10.88 0.10 29.91
C LEU A 205 -11.22 -0.53 31.26
N THR A 206 -11.22 -1.87 31.39
CA THR A 206 -11.41 -2.58 32.67
C THR A 206 -10.25 -2.43 33.64
N ASN A 207 -9.05 -2.07 33.15
CA ASN A 207 -7.87 -1.80 33.98
C ASN A 207 -7.64 -0.30 34.24
N ALA A 208 -8.38 0.60 33.57
CA ALA A 208 -8.23 2.03 33.69
C ALA A 208 -9.04 2.56 34.89
N LYS A 209 -8.35 3.00 35.95
CA LYS A 209 -8.94 3.77 37.06
C LYS A 209 -9.45 5.16 36.66
N ASP A 210 -9.31 5.54 35.39
CA ASP A 210 -9.46 6.92 34.93
C ASP A 210 -10.57 7.04 33.87
N THR A 211 -11.80 7.31 34.32
CA THR A 211 -13.01 7.44 33.49
C THR A 211 -12.87 8.53 32.41
N LYS A 212 -12.10 9.58 32.68
CA LYS A 212 -11.88 10.69 31.75
C LYS A 212 -11.03 10.31 30.54
N PHE A 213 -10.06 9.41 30.71
CA PHE A 213 -9.26 8.88 29.60
C PHE A 213 -10.13 8.03 28.66
N THR A 214 -11.00 7.21 29.22
CA THR A 214 -11.99 6.40 28.49
C THR A 214 -12.90 7.26 27.63
N GLU A 215 -13.46 8.33 28.21
CA GLU A 215 -14.34 9.26 27.50
C GLU A 215 -13.61 9.99 26.38
N TYR A 216 -12.42 10.54 26.66
CA TYR A 216 -11.58 11.23 25.67
C TYR A 216 -11.34 10.38 24.41
N VAL A 217 -10.97 9.13 24.63
CA VAL A 217 -10.70 8.14 23.58
C VAL A 217 -11.95 7.82 22.76
N LEU A 218 -13.07 7.62 23.44
CA LEU A 218 -14.32 7.24 22.81
C LEU A 218 -14.78 8.39 21.89
N VAL A 219 -14.80 9.62 22.42
CA VAL A 219 -15.14 10.84 21.69
C VAL A 219 -14.18 11.06 20.51
N GLY A 220 -12.88 10.87 20.71
CA GLY A 220 -11.88 10.98 19.64
C GLY A 220 -12.10 9.97 18.51
N THR A 221 -12.48 8.74 18.85
CA THR A 221 -12.80 7.70 17.85
C THR A 221 -14.05 8.06 17.06
N PHE A 222 -15.15 8.43 17.73
CA PHE A 222 -16.38 8.85 17.06
C PHE A 222 -16.16 10.08 16.16
N ALA A 223 -15.41 11.08 16.63
CA ALA A 223 -15.07 12.25 15.83
C ALA A 223 -14.27 11.87 14.57
N SER A 224 -13.26 11.00 14.71
CA SER A 224 -12.49 10.50 13.57
C SER A 224 -13.35 9.75 12.55
N PHE A 225 -14.28 8.91 13.02
CA PHE A 225 -15.20 8.15 12.17
C PHE A 225 -16.17 9.08 11.45
N LEU A 226 -16.74 10.06 12.16
CA LEU A 226 -17.65 11.05 11.58
C LEU A 226 -16.96 11.85 10.46
N ILE A 227 -15.74 12.32 10.67
CA ILE A 227 -14.96 13.03 9.64
C ILE A 227 -14.75 12.13 8.41
N ALA A 228 -14.37 10.87 8.61
CA ALA A 228 -14.19 9.93 7.49
C ALA A 228 -15.49 9.65 6.73
N ILE A 229 -16.62 9.55 7.44
CA ILE A 229 -17.93 9.37 6.83
C ILE A 229 -18.29 10.58 5.97
N VAL A 230 -18.10 11.79 6.51
CA VAL A 230 -18.37 13.05 5.79
C VAL A 230 -17.49 13.13 4.54
N ILE A 231 -16.18 12.87 4.64
CA ILE A 231 -15.28 12.87 3.48
C ILE A 231 -15.69 11.82 2.45
N GLY A 232 -16.03 10.60 2.89
CA GLY A 232 -16.44 9.53 1.99
C GLY A 232 -17.73 9.85 1.22
N TYR A 233 -18.74 10.39 1.89
CA TYR A 233 -19.96 10.83 1.19
C TYR A 233 -19.72 12.06 0.31
N ALA A 234 -18.93 13.03 0.77
CA ALA A 234 -18.58 14.20 -0.03
C ALA A 234 -17.89 13.76 -1.34
N LEU A 235 -16.89 12.87 -1.25
CA LEU A 235 -16.24 12.28 -2.43
C LEU A 235 -17.26 11.58 -3.32
N ARG A 236 -18.12 10.72 -2.77
CA ARG A 236 -19.11 9.96 -3.55
C ARG A 236 -20.09 10.88 -4.28
N VAL A 237 -20.51 11.96 -3.64
CA VAL A 237 -21.42 12.96 -4.22
C VAL A 237 -20.69 13.75 -5.30
N THR A 238 -19.48 14.25 -5.03
CA THR A 238 -18.66 14.98 -6.03
C THR A 238 -18.44 14.12 -7.28
N LEU A 239 -18.08 12.84 -7.12
CA LEU A 239 -17.87 11.93 -8.25
C LEU A 239 -19.13 11.67 -9.09
N ARG A 240 -20.35 11.90 -8.56
CA ARG A 240 -21.59 11.82 -9.36
C ARG A 240 -21.80 13.03 -10.28
N TYR A 241 -21.19 14.16 -9.94
CA TYR A 241 -21.29 15.42 -10.70
C TYR A 241 -20.06 15.70 -11.57
N CYS A 242 -19.08 14.78 -11.59
CA CYS A 242 -17.84 14.88 -12.37
C CYS A 242 -17.76 13.81 -13.47
#